data_AF-A0A2W0CDY7-F1
#
_entry.id   AF-A0A2W0CDY7-F1
#
_cell.length_a   1.000
_cell.length_b   1.000
_cell.length_c   1.000
_cell.angle_alpha   90.00
_cell.angle_beta   90.00
_cell.angle_gamma   90.00
#
_symmetry.space_group_name_H-M   'P 1'
#
loop_
_entity.id
_entity.type
_entity.pdbx_description
1 polymer ?
#
loop_
_entity_poly.entity_id
_entity_poly.type
_entity_poly.pdbx_seq_one_letter_code
_entity_poly.pdbx_strand_id
1 'polypeptide(L)'
;MNLPIQTESFIENRKTRDEYIDKINVLDRVKKLALLPDNEHATVTTVADYYQVDYKAITSILNRHKKEFESDGVHTISSKDEAFFKLQKALPNKQYVVKLIPKRSVLRVGMLLRDSEVSQTIREYLLRAEESLSIEKKNEILGGWDDNEIALIEKSINDEIALGNTKMSGIRLASKLLNRNANNVQQKYYQIKNKYGSLHNYLVEKNVIYLNNEPTESSIQPQIQLNIEQTIADRLEAVVNSMKANTGLVSQINELKLEIADLKNQLIMKDALLEGKETQISNKIKLNNKLKKENSDLEHKLRFISQVIVSSKVVDNTQIGSRDTKKYILKNGVIETN
;
A
#
# COMPACT_ATOMS: atom_id res chain seq x y z
N MET A 1 2.10 22.32 -12.71
CA MET A 1 2.10 23.21 -11.54
C MET A 1 0.64 23.42 -11.08
N ASN A 2 -0.05 22.34 -10.65
CA ASN A 2 -1.49 22.34 -10.30
C ASN A 2 -1.80 21.77 -8.90
N LEU A 3 -0.76 21.38 -8.14
CA LEU A 3 -0.91 20.73 -6.83
C LEU A 3 -1.69 21.56 -5.78
N PRO A 4 -1.49 22.88 -5.62
CA PRO A 4 -2.12 23.62 -4.52
C PRO A 4 -3.66 23.58 -4.62
N ILE A 5 -4.19 23.83 -5.82
CA ILE A 5 -5.64 23.87 -6.10
C ILE A 5 -6.28 22.50 -5.88
N GLN A 6 -5.56 21.41 -6.17
CA GLN A 6 -6.08 20.06 -5.98
C GLN A 6 -6.11 19.64 -4.52
N THR A 7 -5.21 20.14 -3.67
CA THR A 7 -5.22 19.79 -2.23
C THR A 7 -6.43 20.37 -1.48
N GLU A 8 -6.97 21.50 -1.92
CA GLU A 8 -8.18 22.09 -1.33
C GLU A 8 -9.44 21.27 -1.58
N SER A 9 -9.46 20.47 -2.66
CA SER A 9 -10.59 19.59 -2.98
C SER A 9 -10.94 18.62 -1.85
N PHE A 10 -9.94 18.14 -1.09
CA PHE A 10 -10.14 17.26 0.06
C PHE A 10 -10.89 17.94 1.21
N ILE A 11 -10.75 19.26 1.38
CA ILE A 11 -11.40 20.00 2.45
C ILE A 11 -12.86 20.25 2.06
N GLU A 12 -13.08 20.68 0.81
CA GLU A 12 -14.39 21.11 0.33
C GLU A 12 -15.32 19.95 -0.04
N ASN A 13 -14.79 18.91 -0.69
CA ASN A 13 -15.62 17.88 -1.32
C ASN A 13 -15.51 16.53 -0.58
N ARG A 14 -16.63 16.11 0.02
CA ARG A 14 -16.72 14.80 0.67
C ARG A 14 -16.43 13.62 -0.25
N LYS A 15 -16.86 13.67 -1.52
CA LYS A 15 -16.66 12.55 -2.46
C LYS A 15 -15.18 12.24 -2.65
N THR A 16 -14.35 13.28 -2.78
CA THR A 16 -12.89 13.11 -2.89
C THR A 16 -12.29 12.45 -1.65
N ARG A 17 -12.79 12.75 -0.45
CA ARG A 17 -12.33 12.06 0.77
C ARG A 17 -12.73 10.59 0.77
N ASP A 18 -13.97 10.30 0.36
CA ASP A 18 -14.50 8.93 0.34
C ASP A 18 -13.75 8.03 -0.67
N GLU A 19 -13.28 8.58 -1.79
CA GLU A 19 -12.43 7.84 -2.76
C GLU A 19 -11.05 7.44 -2.20
N TYR A 20 -10.54 8.18 -1.23
CA TYR A 20 -9.17 8.02 -0.71
C TYR A 20 -9.10 7.44 0.70
N ILE A 21 -10.23 7.23 1.35
CA ILE A 21 -10.32 6.84 2.76
C ILE A 21 -9.63 5.51 3.08
N ASP A 22 -9.58 4.60 2.09
CA ASP A 22 -8.99 3.27 2.24
C ASP A 22 -7.45 3.29 2.18
N LYS A 23 -6.82 4.40 1.78
CA LYS A 23 -5.36 4.54 1.67
C LYS A 23 -4.68 4.82 3.02
N ILE A 24 -5.01 4.03 4.04
CA ILE A 24 -4.50 4.20 5.42
C ILE A 24 -2.98 4.11 5.54
N ASN A 25 -2.33 3.39 4.63
CA ASN A 25 -0.88 3.22 4.59
C ASN A 25 -0.12 4.55 4.41
N VAL A 26 -0.79 5.60 3.92
CA VAL A 26 -0.19 6.93 3.78
C VAL A 26 0.20 7.52 5.14
N LEU A 27 -0.59 7.23 6.19
CA LEU A 27 -0.29 7.70 7.54
C LEU A 27 1.11 7.25 7.98
N ASP A 28 1.38 5.95 7.88
CA ASP A 28 2.65 5.37 8.33
C ASP A 28 3.86 5.80 7.48
N ARG A 29 3.64 6.22 6.22
CA ARG A 29 4.69 6.76 5.34
C ARG A 29 5.09 8.19 5.70
N VAL A 30 4.14 9.02 6.14
CA VAL A 30 4.42 10.42 6.49
C VAL A 30 5.01 10.52 7.89
N LYS A 31 4.40 9.83 8.86
CA LYS A 31 4.84 9.84 10.27
C LYS A 31 4.31 8.57 10.94
N LYS A 32 5.06 8.01 11.89
CA LYS A 32 4.58 6.83 12.63
C LYS A 32 3.39 7.20 13.50
N LEU A 33 2.23 6.59 13.26
CA LEU A 33 1.05 6.78 14.09
C LEU A 33 1.14 5.89 15.34
N ALA A 34 1.09 6.52 16.52
CA ALA A 34 0.94 5.78 17.77
C ALA A 34 -0.51 5.30 17.90
N LEU A 35 -0.68 4.00 18.13
CA LEU A 35 -1.98 3.37 18.33
C LEU A 35 -2.07 2.87 19.77
N LEU A 36 -3.30 2.61 20.20
CA LEU A 36 -3.58 1.90 21.43
C LEU A 36 -3.09 0.44 21.33
N PRO A 37 -3.02 -0.30 22.46
CA PRO A 37 -2.55 -1.68 22.49
C PRO A 37 -3.34 -2.65 21.61
N ASP A 38 -4.53 -2.26 21.16
CA ASP A 38 -5.35 -3.01 20.21
C ASP A 38 -4.86 -2.89 18.76
N ASN A 39 -3.89 -2.01 18.47
CA ASN A 39 -3.36 -1.71 17.14
C ASN A 39 -4.40 -1.19 16.12
N GLU A 40 -5.58 -0.80 16.57
CA GLU A 40 -6.68 -0.40 15.70
C GLU A 40 -7.07 1.07 15.92
N HIS A 41 -7.05 1.51 17.18
CA HIS A 41 -7.60 2.80 17.57
C HIS A 41 -6.52 3.76 18.06
N ALA A 42 -6.76 5.05 17.84
CA ALA A 42 -6.03 6.15 18.46
C ALA A 42 -6.97 6.97 19.35
N THR A 43 -6.40 7.66 20.33
CA THR A 43 -7.15 8.66 21.12
C THR A 43 -7.09 10.03 20.44
N VAL A 44 -8.00 10.94 20.81
CA VAL A 44 -7.99 12.33 20.32
C VAL A 44 -6.64 13.01 20.60
N THR A 45 -6.04 12.76 21.76
CA THR A 45 -4.73 13.30 22.14
C THR A 45 -3.65 12.80 21.17
N THR A 46 -3.62 11.48 20.93
CA THR A 46 -2.64 10.87 20.02
C THR A 46 -2.78 11.39 18.59
N VAL A 47 -4.01 11.65 18.13
CA VAL A 47 -4.27 12.24 16.81
C VAL A 47 -3.83 13.71 16.75
N ALA A 48 -4.05 14.47 17.83
CA ALA A 48 -3.59 15.86 17.93
C ALA A 48 -2.06 15.94 17.87
N ASP A 49 -1.35 15.07 18.60
CA ASP A 49 0.11 14.97 18.60
C ASP A 49 0.66 14.53 17.24
N TYR A 50 -0.05 13.61 16.56
CA TYR A 50 0.32 13.17 15.23
C TYR A 50 0.33 14.33 14.24
N TYR A 51 -0.76 15.09 14.21
CA TYR A 51 -0.96 16.23 13.31
C TYR A 51 -0.32 17.55 13.78
N GLN A 52 0.24 17.57 14.99
CA GLN A 52 0.85 18.76 15.59
C GLN A 52 -0.12 19.94 15.69
N VAL A 53 -1.35 19.65 16.13
CA VAL A 53 -2.41 20.65 16.31
C VAL A 53 -3.00 20.54 17.70
N ASP A 54 -3.70 21.59 18.12
CA ASP A 54 -4.38 21.59 19.41
C ASP A 54 -5.47 20.51 19.49
N TYR A 55 -5.63 19.94 20.68
CA TYR A 55 -6.74 19.03 21.01
C TYR A 55 -8.12 19.59 20.59
N LYS A 56 -8.30 20.92 20.72
CA LYS A 56 -9.53 21.62 20.32
C LYS A 56 -9.79 21.57 18.81
N ALA A 57 -8.74 21.59 17.98
CA ALA A 57 -8.88 21.50 16.54
C ALA A 57 -9.44 20.14 16.12
N ILE A 58 -8.89 19.06 16.69
CA ILE A 58 -9.35 17.68 16.41
C ILE A 58 -10.79 17.49 16.87
N THR A 59 -11.12 17.89 18.10
CA THR A 59 -12.50 17.78 18.61
C THR A 59 -13.49 18.58 17.78
N SER A 60 -13.14 19.79 17.34
CA SER A 60 -13.97 20.59 16.46
C SER A 60 -14.21 19.90 15.11
N ILE A 61 -13.19 19.29 14.50
CA ILE A 61 -13.34 18.56 13.23
C ILE A 61 -14.26 17.35 13.41
N LEU A 62 -14.04 16.56 14.45
CA LEU A 62 -14.87 15.39 14.76
C LEU A 62 -16.34 15.78 14.98
N ASN A 63 -16.60 16.95 15.57
CA ASN A 63 -17.96 17.43 15.79
C ASN A 63 -18.61 18.00 14.51
N ARG A 64 -17.88 18.79 13.72
CA ARG A 64 -18.39 19.37 12.46
C ARG A 64 -18.73 18.29 11.42
N HIS A 65 -17.92 17.23 11.35
CA HIS A 65 -18.09 16.13 10.39
C HIS A 65 -18.56 14.83 11.05
N LYS A 66 -19.35 14.93 12.14
CA LYS A 66 -19.77 13.79 12.97
C LYS A 66 -20.31 12.61 12.16
N LYS A 67 -21.17 12.86 11.16
CA LYS A 67 -21.76 11.81 10.32
C LYS A 67 -20.72 11.00 9.52
N GLU A 68 -19.68 11.67 9.00
CA GLU A 68 -18.59 10.99 8.27
C GLU A 68 -17.77 10.12 9.23
N PHE A 69 -17.47 10.64 10.42
CA PHE A 69 -16.68 9.92 11.42
C PHE A 69 -17.43 8.75 12.07
N GLU A 70 -18.73 8.86 12.27
CA GLU A 70 -19.57 7.74 12.73
C GLU A 70 -19.60 6.62 11.69
N SER A 71 -19.73 6.94 10.39
CA SER A 71 -19.60 5.92 9.33
C SER A 71 -18.20 5.31 9.27
N ASP A 72 -17.19 6.10 9.63
CA ASP A 72 -15.81 5.65 9.78
C ASP A 72 -15.55 4.92 11.12
N GLY A 73 -16.58 4.64 11.92
CA GLY A 73 -16.47 3.80 13.11
C GLY A 73 -15.86 4.49 14.32
N VAL A 74 -15.78 5.83 14.32
CA VAL A 74 -15.47 6.59 15.52
C VAL A 74 -16.60 6.39 16.52
N HIS A 75 -16.25 5.93 17.72
CA HIS A 75 -17.19 5.75 18.81
C HIS A 75 -16.56 6.14 20.14
N THR A 76 -17.40 6.32 21.15
CA THR A 76 -16.96 6.75 22.48
C THR A 76 -17.25 5.63 23.47
N ILE A 77 -16.23 5.25 24.24
CA ILE A 77 -16.33 4.28 25.32
C ILE A 77 -16.27 5.00 26.67
N SER A 78 -16.95 4.43 27.64
CA SER A 78 -17.01 4.90 29.02
C SER A 78 -16.36 3.90 29.97
N SER A 79 -16.01 4.36 31.17
CA SER A 79 -15.49 3.51 32.26
C SER A 79 -16.38 2.33 32.67
N LYS A 80 -17.65 2.30 32.21
CA LYS A 80 -18.58 1.19 32.45
C LYS A 80 -18.45 0.08 31.41
N ASP A 81 -17.81 0.34 30.28
CA ASP A 81 -17.72 -0.60 29.16
C ASP A 81 -16.54 -1.56 29.35
N GLU A 82 -16.74 -2.84 29.01
CA GLU A 82 -15.69 -3.86 29.12
C GLU A 82 -14.42 -3.51 28.30
N ALA A 83 -14.62 -2.89 27.13
CA ALA A 83 -13.54 -2.43 26.26
C ALA A 83 -12.64 -1.38 26.95
N PHE A 84 -13.20 -0.56 27.84
CA PHE A 84 -12.45 0.43 28.58
C PHE A 84 -11.45 -0.22 29.53
N PHE A 85 -11.83 -1.28 30.25
CA PHE A 85 -10.94 -1.98 31.18
C PHE A 85 -9.74 -2.61 30.47
N LYS A 86 -9.91 -3.10 29.24
CA LYS A 86 -8.82 -3.64 28.41
C LYS A 86 -7.81 -2.56 28.02
N LEU A 87 -8.29 -1.35 27.76
CA LEU A 87 -7.48 -0.22 27.31
C LEU A 87 -6.98 0.68 28.45
N GLN A 88 -7.51 0.53 29.67
CA GLN A 88 -7.25 1.40 30.82
C GLN A 88 -5.75 1.60 31.10
N LYS A 89 -4.94 0.55 30.91
CA LYS A 89 -3.48 0.61 31.13
C LYS A 89 -2.74 1.57 30.18
N ALA A 90 -3.30 1.85 29.01
CA ALA A 90 -2.70 2.72 28.01
C ALA A 90 -3.33 4.13 27.98
N LEU A 91 -4.34 4.37 28.82
CA LEU A 91 -5.04 5.64 28.89
C LEU A 91 -4.49 6.51 30.04
N PRO A 92 -4.51 7.85 29.92
CA PRO A 92 -4.12 8.74 31.00
C PRO A 92 -4.98 8.54 32.26
N ASN A 93 -4.35 8.59 33.43
CA ASN A 93 -5.04 8.50 34.72
C ASN A 93 -6.15 9.57 34.83
N LYS A 94 -7.34 9.18 35.32
CA LYS A 94 -8.56 10.02 35.51
C LYS A 94 -9.41 10.30 34.26
N GLN A 95 -9.19 9.62 33.13
CA GLN A 95 -10.08 9.74 31.97
C GLN A 95 -11.21 8.69 32.05
N TYR A 96 -12.46 9.12 32.23
CA TYR A 96 -13.61 8.20 32.39
C TYR A 96 -14.40 7.95 31.10
N VAL A 97 -14.11 8.72 30.05
CA VAL A 97 -14.75 8.67 28.74
C VAL A 97 -13.68 8.92 27.68
N VAL A 98 -13.56 8.00 26.72
CA VAL A 98 -12.52 8.04 25.68
C VAL A 98 -13.15 7.84 24.32
N LYS A 99 -12.77 8.69 23.37
CA LYS A 99 -13.17 8.55 21.97
C LYS A 99 -12.13 7.72 21.24
N LEU A 100 -12.55 6.59 20.69
CA LEU A 100 -11.74 5.69 19.89
C LEU A 100 -11.83 6.10 18.41
N ILE A 101 -10.67 6.34 17.80
CA ILE A 101 -10.56 6.84 16.43
C ILE A 101 -9.80 5.78 15.61
N PRO A 102 -10.48 5.05 14.71
CA PRO A 102 -9.82 4.10 13.81
C PRO A 102 -8.84 4.78 12.85
N LYS A 103 -7.84 4.05 12.34
CA LYS A 103 -6.86 4.56 11.36
C LYS A 103 -7.50 5.31 10.18
N ARG A 104 -8.60 4.78 9.62
CA ARG A 104 -9.34 5.44 8.52
C ARG A 104 -9.82 6.84 8.90
N SER A 105 -10.31 7.00 10.12
CA SER A 105 -10.77 8.29 10.63
C SER A 105 -9.61 9.24 10.89
N VAL A 106 -8.45 8.73 11.34
CA VAL A 106 -7.23 9.53 11.45
C VAL A 106 -6.86 10.11 10.08
N LEU A 107 -6.88 9.31 9.02
CA LEU A 107 -6.63 9.79 7.66
C LEU A 107 -7.61 10.88 7.23
N ARG A 108 -8.91 10.71 7.50
CA ARG A 108 -9.93 11.73 7.18
C ARG A 108 -9.68 13.04 7.92
N VAL A 109 -9.21 12.99 9.17
CA VAL A 109 -8.79 14.19 9.90
C VAL A 109 -7.67 14.92 9.14
N GLY A 110 -6.67 14.21 8.63
CA GLY A 110 -5.61 14.79 7.80
C GLY A 110 -6.09 15.39 6.48
N MET A 111 -7.13 14.81 5.87
CA MET A 111 -7.76 15.38 4.67
C MET A 111 -8.50 16.69 4.95
N LEU A 112 -9.03 16.88 6.17
CA LEU A 112 -9.84 18.03 6.56
C LEU A 112 -9.04 19.17 7.21
N LEU A 113 -7.89 18.87 7.83
CA LEU A 113 -7.06 19.85 8.53
C LEU A 113 -6.35 20.80 7.55
N ARG A 114 -6.77 22.06 7.50
CA ARG A 114 -6.20 23.05 6.58
C ARG A 114 -4.72 23.36 6.85
N ASP A 115 -4.40 23.74 8.09
CA ASP A 115 -3.16 24.42 8.41
C ASP A 115 -2.06 23.53 9.03
N SER A 116 -2.30 22.22 9.15
CA SER A 116 -1.29 21.28 9.65
C SER A 116 -0.33 20.88 8.53
N GLU A 117 0.97 21.06 8.75
CA GLU A 117 2.03 20.66 7.80
C GLU A 117 1.99 19.15 7.50
N VAL A 118 1.74 18.33 8.53
CA VAL A 118 1.59 16.87 8.38
C VAL A 118 0.39 16.56 7.49
N SER A 119 -0.71 17.27 7.67
CA SER A 119 -1.91 17.12 6.84
C SER A 119 -1.70 17.57 5.39
N GLN A 120 -0.98 18.67 5.17
CA GLN A 120 -0.60 19.12 3.84
C GLN A 120 0.24 18.05 3.12
N THR A 121 1.23 17.48 3.82
CA THR A 121 2.08 16.40 3.28
C THR A 121 1.27 15.17 2.93
N ILE A 122 0.30 14.79 3.76
CA ILE A 122 -0.61 13.66 3.47
C ILE A 122 -1.43 13.92 2.21
N ARG A 123 -2.03 15.11 2.08
CA ARG A 123 -2.81 15.46 0.89
C ARG A 123 -1.96 15.46 -0.38
N GLU A 124 -0.74 15.99 -0.32
CA GLU A 124 0.21 15.92 -1.42
C GLU A 124 0.56 14.47 -1.78
N TYR A 125 0.81 13.63 -0.78
CA TYR A 125 1.15 12.23 -0.99
C TYR A 125 0.00 11.47 -1.67
N LEU A 126 -1.24 11.69 -1.22
CA LEU A 126 -2.43 11.08 -1.80
C LEU A 126 -2.59 11.44 -3.28
N LEU A 127 -2.39 12.71 -3.64
CA LEU A 127 -2.46 13.17 -5.02
C LEU A 127 -1.31 12.60 -5.87
N ARG A 128 -0.07 12.65 -5.38
CA ARG A 128 1.09 12.09 -6.12
C ARG A 128 0.94 10.60 -6.38
N ALA A 129 0.44 9.85 -5.41
CA ALA A 129 0.17 8.43 -5.58
C ALA A 129 -0.94 8.17 -6.62
N GLU A 130 -1.93 9.05 -6.75
CA GLU A 130 -2.90 8.97 -7.85
C GLU A 130 -2.27 9.32 -9.20
N GLU A 131 -1.48 10.39 -9.26
CA GLU A 131 -0.79 10.80 -10.49
C GLU A 131 0.12 9.68 -11.02
N SER A 132 0.90 9.03 -10.15
CA SER A 132 1.77 7.91 -10.55
C SER A 132 0.97 6.74 -11.11
N LEU A 133 -0.12 6.35 -10.44
CA LEU A 133 -1.01 5.29 -10.92
C LEU A 133 -1.71 5.66 -12.24
N SER A 134 -2.06 6.93 -12.42
CA SER A 134 -2.64 7.45 -13.68
C SER A 134 -1.61 7.41 -14.81
N ILE A 135 -0.36 7.79 -14.52
CA ILE A 135 0.75 7.72 -15.47
C ILE A 135 1.04 6.27 -15.83
N GLU A 136 1.09 5.36 -14.86
CA GLU A 136 1.26 3.92 -15.08
C GLU A 136 0.14 3.34 -15.95
N LYS A 137 -1.13 3.63 -15.65
CA LYS A 137 -2.27 3.21 -16.49
C LYS A 137 -2.21 3.82 -17.89
N LYS A 138 -1.83 5.10 -18.02
CA LYS A 138 -1.62 5.74 -19.33
C LYS A 138 -0.48 5.09 -20.11
N ASN A 139 0.60 4.72 -19.42
CA ASN A 139 1.74 4.02 -20.01
C ASN A 139 1.37 2.57 -20.39
N GLU A 140 0.51 1.91 -19.63
CA GLU A 140 -0.03 0.58 -19.95
C GLU A 140 -0.90 0.62 -21.22
N ILE A 141 -1.74 1.66 -21.36
CA ILE A 141 -2.62 1.84 -22.53
C ILE A 141 -1.83 2.28 -23.78
N LEU A 142 -0.82 3.15 -23.63
CA LEU A 142 -0.06 3.71 -24.75
C LEU A 142 1.23 2.93 -25.09
N GLY A 143 1.55 1.89 -24.31
CA GLY A 143 2.85 1.21 -24.31
C GLY A 143 3.93 2.13 -23.75
N GLY A 144 4.40 1.87 -22.53
CA GLY A 144 5.43 2.68 -21.87
C GLY A 144 6.61 2.89 -22.82
N TRP A 145 7.01 4.15 -23.03
CA TRP A 145 8.15 4.48 -23.87
C TRP A 145 9.40 4.48 -23.01
N ASP A 146 10.34 3.59 -23.31
CA ASP A 146 11.65 3.56 -22.68
C ASP A 146 12.55 4.65 -23.26
N ASP A 147 13.44 5.19 -22.43
CA ASP A 147 14.35 6.27 -22.83
C ASP A 147 15.29 5.82 -23.98
N ASN A 148 15.63 4.52 -24.04
CA ASN A 148 16.36 3.94 -25.17
C ASN A 148 15.54 3.90 -26.47
N GLU A 149 14.21 3.70 -26.38
CA GLU A 149 13.33 3.76 -27.55
C GLU A 149 13.25 5.19 -28.09
N ILE A 150 13.25 6.19 -27.20
CA ILE A 150 13.30 7.60 -27.60
C ILE A 150 14.65 7.94 -28.27
N ALA A 151 15.76 7.43 -27.75
CA ALA A 151 17.07 7.57 -28.39
C ALA A 151 17.11 6.91 -29.78
N LEU A 152 16.47 5.75 -29.94
CA LEU A 152 16.36 5.08 -31.23
C LEU A 152 15.54 5.89 -32.23
N ILE A 153 14.46 6.56 -31.79
CA ILE A 153 13.69 7.48 -32.64
C ILE A 153 14.56 8.64 -33.10
N GLU A 154 15.31 9.27 -32.20
CA GLU A 154 16.20 10.37 -32.55
C GLU A 154 17.26 9.95 -33.57
N LYS A 155 17.94 8.82 -33.29
CA LYS A 155 18.94 8.25 -34.20
C LYS A 155 18.34 7.96 -35.58
N SER A 156 17.21 7.25 -35.64
CA SER A 156 16.55 6.90 -36.91
C SER A 156 16.14 8.12 -37.71
N ILE A 157 15.72 9.20 -37.05
CA ILE A 157 15.38 10.47 -37.71
C ILE A 157 16.64 11.16 -38.23
N ASN A 158 17.71 11.22 -37.45
CA ASN A 158 18.96 11.85 -37.83
C ASN A 158 19.65 11.11 -38.97
N ASP A 159 19.68 9.78 -38.93
CA ASP A 159 20.26 8.93 -39.98
C ASP A 159 19.54 9.15 -41.32
N GLU A 160 18.20 9.19 -41.32
CA GLU A 160 17.40 9.45 -42.53
C GLU A 160 17.56 10.90 -43.04
N ILE A 161 17.69 11.88 -42.14
CA ILE A 161 17.99 13.27 -42.54
C ILE A 161 19.39 13.35 -43.16
N ALA A 162 20.39 12.66 -42.61
CA ALA A 162 21.74 12.62 -43.15
C ALA A 162 21.81 12.00 -44.56
N LEU A 163 20.91 11.04 -44.85
CA LEU A 163 20.71 10.46 -46.17
C LEU A 163 19.90 11.35 -47.13
N GLY A 164 19.44 12.52 -46.69
CA GLY A 164 18.64 13.46 -47.50
C GLY A 164 17.14 13.12 -47.57
N ASN A 165 16.66 12.17 -46.76
CA ASN A 165 15.26 11.76 -46.73
C ASN A 165 14.42 12.63 -45.78
N THR A 166 13.10 12.45 -45.83
CA THR A 166 12.17 13.20 -44.97
C THR A 166 12.16 12.67 -43.53
N LYS A 167 11.83 13.53 -42.56
CA LYS A 167 11.60 13.12 -41.16
C LYS A 167 10.56 12.00 -41.00
N MET A 168 9.56 11.97 -41.88
CA MET A 168 8.54 10.93 -41.88
C MET A 168 9.12 9.55 -42.23
N SER A 169 10.16 9.51 -43.09
CA SER A 169 10.91 8.29 -43.37
C SER A 169 11.60 7.77 -42.10
N GLY A 170 12.24 8.67 -41.32
CA GLY A 170 12.83 8.34 -40.01
C GLY A 170 11.83 7.83 -38.98
N ILE A 171 10.65 8.42 -38.90
CA ILE A 171 9.57 7.94 -38.01
C ILE A 171 9.07 6.55 -38.43
N ARG A 172 8.96 6.29 -39.74
CA ARG A 172 8.59 4.95 -40.25
C ARG A 172 9.68 3.92 -39.98
N LEU A 173 10.95 4.30 -40.10
CA LEU A 173 12.09 3.44 -39.76
C LEU A 173 12.06 3.09 -38.27
N ALA A 174 11.93 4.09 -37.40
CA ALA A 174 11.81 3.88 -35.96
C ALA A 174 10.60 3.01 -35.58
N SER A 175 9.46 3.23 -36.23
CA SER A 175 8.25 2.40 -36.06
C SER A 175 8.49 0.93 -36.37
N LYS A 176 9.21 0.64 -37.47
CA LYS A 176 9.60 -0.73 -37.83
C LYS A 176 10.57 -1.32 -36.80
N LEU A 177 11.58 -0.57 -36.37
CA LEU A 177 12.56 -1.05 -35.40
C LEU A 177 11.94 -1.34 -34.01
N LEU A 178 10.98 -0.52 -33.59
CA LEU A 178 10.32 -0.63 -32.29
C LEU A 178 9.11 -1.57 -32.30
N ASN A 179 8.71 -2.11 -33.45
CA ASN A 179 7.46 -2.85 -33.62
C ASN A 179 6.22 -2.09 -33.08
N ARG A 180 6.22 -0.76 -33.23
CA ARG A 180 5.14 0.13 -32.77
C ARG A 180 4.44 0.78 -33.95
N ASN A 181 3.17 1.18 -33.77
CA ASN A 181 2.44 1.92 -34.80
C ASN A 181 3.13 3.26 -35.11
N ALA A 182 3.33 3.58 -36.40
CA ALA A 182 3.96 4.82 -36.86
C ALA A 182 3.26 6.08 -36.32
N ASN A 183 1.93 6.05 -36.18
CA ASN A 183 1.17 7.16 -35.61
C ASN A 183 1.52 7.38 -34.14
N ASN A 184 1.75 6.31 -33.37
CA ASN A 184 2.13 6.41 -31.95
C ASN A 184 3.54 6.99 -31.80
N VAL A 185 4.48 6.55 -32.64
CA VAL A 185 5.85 7.11 -32.71
C VAL A 185 5.81 8.59 -33.06
N GLN A 186 5.01 8.96 -34.07
CA GLN A 186 4.84 10.35 -34.48
C GLN A 186 4.26 11.20 -33.36
N GLN A 187 3.19 10.74 -32.71
CA GLN A 187 2.56 11.45 -31.60
C GLN A 187 3.54 11.64 -30.44
N LYS A 188 4.30 10.60 -30.08
CA LYS A 188 5.31 10.68 -29.03
C LYS A 188 6.43 11.66 -29.37
N TYR A 189 6.92 11.63 -30.61
CA TYR A 189 7.92 12.58 -31.10
C TYR A 189 7.45 14.04 -30.92
N TYR A 190 6.24 14.37 -31.37
CA TYR A 190 5.71 15.73 -31.23
C TYR A 190 5.40 16.10 -29.78
N GLN A 191 4.96 15.17 -28.95
CA GLN A 191 4.74 15.41 -27.52
C GLN A 191 6.04 15.83 -26.83
N ILE A 192 7.14 15.13 -27.09
CA ILE A 192 8.46 15.46 -26.52
C ILE A 192 8.97 16.78 -27.11
N LYS A 193 8.90 16.93 -28.43
CA LYS A 193 9.33 18.16 -29.12
C LYS A 193 8.62 19.40 -28.58
N ASN A 194 7.31 19.34 -28.37
CA ASN A 194 6.55 20.48 -27.86
C ASN A 194 6.86 20.82 -26.40
N LYS A 195 7.24 19.82 -25.58
CA LYS A 195 7.54 20.02 -24.16
C LYS A 195 9.00 20.41 -23.88
N TYR A 196 9.95 19.82 -24.61
CA TYR A 196 11.40 19.97 -24.37
C TYR A 196 12.16 20.66 -25.53
N GLY A 197 11.46 21.05 -26.60
CA GLY A 197 12.01 21.69 -27.80
C GLY A 197 12.53 20.70 -28.84
N SER A 198 13.32 19.71 -28.44
CA SER A 198 13.85 18.64 -29.29
C SER A 198 13.91 17.31 -28.54
N LEU A 199 14.00 16.19 -29.27
CA LEU A 199 14.30 14.88 -28.64
C LEU A 199 15.68 14.89 -27.98
N HIS A 200 16.65 15.55 -28.62
CA HIS A 200 18.01 15.69 -28.11
C HIS A 200 18.02 16.31 -26.71
N ASN A 201 17.32 17.43 -26.52
CA ASN A 201 17.23 18.12 -25.24
C ASN A 201 16.60 17.22 -24.16
N TYR A 202 15.56 16.47 -24.51
CA TYR A 202 14.94 15.50 -23.60
C TYR A 202 15.95 14.42 -23.18
N LEU A 203 16.71 13.86 -24.12
CA LEU A 203 17.69 12.82 -23.82
C LEU A 203 18.90 13.34 -23.03
N VAL A 204 19.30 14.59 -23.25
CA VAL A 204 20.33 15.26 -22.44
C VAL A 204 19.83 15.52 -21.02
N GLU A 205 18.61 16.04 -20.85
CA GLU A 205 17.99 16.22 -19.53
C GLU A 205 17.84 14.89 -18.76
N LYS A 206 17.64 13.79 -19.50
CA LYS A 206 17.56 12.43 -18.97
C LYS A 206 18.89 11.69 -18.91
N ASN A 207 20.02 12.34 -19.27
CA ASN A 207 21.37 11.76 -19.24
C ASN A 207 21.53 10.46 -20.07
N VAL A 208 20.83 10.35 -21.20
CA VAL A 208 20.80 9.13 -22.03
C VAL A 208 21.90 9.12 -23.11
N ILE A 209 22.31 10.29 -23.62
CA ILE A 209 23.35 10.40 -24.66
C ILE A 209 24.67 10.85 -24.01
N TYR A 210 25.64 9.93 -23.91
CA TYR A 210 27.05 10.28 -23.71
C TYR A 210 27.88 9.68 -24.85
N LEU A 211 28.72 10.54 -25.45
CA LEU A 211 29.85 10.25 -26.35
C LEU A 211 29.48 9.69 -27.74
N ASN A 212 29.71 10.49 -28.78
CA ASN A 212 30.35 10.10 -30.06
C ASN A 212 30.28 11.28 -31.05
N ASN A 213 31.29 12.14 -31.03
CA ASN A 213 31.68 12.93 -32.19
C ASN A 213 33.10 12.51 -32.54
N GLU A 214 33.29 11.79 -33.65
CA GLU A 214 34.62 11.58 -34.21
C GLU A 214 35.10 12.88 -34.89
N PRO A 215 36.30 13.39 -34.61
CA PRO A 215 36.82 14.56 -35.28
C PRO A 215 37.57 14.17 -36.56
N THR A 216 37.17 14.77 -37.68
CA THR A 216 37.94 14.83 -38.92
C THR A 216 39.22 15.64 -38.70
N GLU A 217 40.38 15.00 -38.85
CA GLU A 217 41.69 15.63 -38.68
C GLU A 217 42.03 16.58 -39.84
N SER A 218 42.38 17.82 -39.48
CA SER A 218 43.15 18.74 -40.31
C SER A 218 44.40 19.15 -39.52
N SER A 219 45.49 19.29 -40.28
CA SER A 219 46.90 19.15 -39.86
C SER A 219 47.43 20.32 -39.03
N ILE A 220 48.10 20.05 -37.89
CA ILE A 220 48.92 21.03 -37.14
C ILE A 220 50.23 20.39 -36.64
N GLN A 221 51.29 21.19 -36.61
CA GLN A 221 52.74 20.87 -36.58
C GLN A 221 53.33 20.21 -35.29
N PRO A 222 54.54 19.60 -35.37
CA PRO A 222 55.03 18.54 -34.44
C PRO A 222 55.48 18.97 -33.04
N GLN A 223 55.62 20.26 -32.74
CA GLN A 223 56.19 20.70 -31.44
C GLN A 223 55.14 20.86 -30.32
N ILE A 224 53.86 20.96 -30.67
CA ILE A 224 52.76 20.97 -29.68
C ILE A 224 52.41 19.52 -29.26
N GLN A 225 52.87 18.53 -30.03
CA GLN A 225 52.48 17.12 -29.92
C GLN A 225 53.01 16.45 -28.65
N LEU A 226 54.25 16.72 -28.20
CA LEU A 226 54.81 16.08 -27.00
C LEU A 226 54.08 16.48 -25.69
N ASN A 227 53.68 17.75 -25.59
CA ASN A 227 53.06 18.29 -24.36
C ASN A 227 51.57 17.95 -24.27
N ILE A 228 50.91 17.83 -25.43
CA ILE A 228 49.53 17.34 -25.55
C ILE A 228 49.48 15.82 -25.33
N GLU A 229 50.44 15.04 -25.84
CA GLU A 229 50.46 13.58 -25.64
C GLU A 229 50.62 13.19 -24.18
N GLN A 230 51.48 13.87 -23.39
CA GLN A 230 51.60 13.62 -21.95
C GLN A 230 50.31 13.96 -21.18
N THR A 231 49.70 15.11 -21.47
CA THR A 231 48.43 15.50 -20.80
C THR A 231 47.23 14.64 -21.22
N ILE A 232 47.24 14.12 -22.45
CA ILE A 232 46.24 13.13 -22.92
C ILE A 232 46.49 11.77 -22.25
N ALA A 233 47.74 11.33 -22.11
CA ALA A 233 48.08 10.07 -21.43
C ALA A 233 47.63 10.08 -19.96
N ASP A 234 47.90 11.16 -19.21
CA ASP A 234 47.47 11.30 -17.82
C ASP A 234 45.93 11.31 -17.68
N ARG A 235 45.24 11.97 -18.63
CA ARG A 235 43.77 11.96 -18.69
C ARG A 235 43.21 10.59 -19.05
N LEU A 236 43.83 9.87 -19.98
CA LEU A 236 43.45 8.50 -20.33
C LEU A 236 43.65 7.56 -19.15
N GLU A 237 44.73 7.71 -18.39
CA GLU A 237 44.98 6.90 -17.20
C GLU A 237 43.95 7.18 -16.09
N ALA A 238 43.56 8.45 -15.90
CA ALA A 238 42.46 8.82 -15.01
C ALA A 238 41.10 8.26 -15.46
N VAL A 239 40.84 8.24 -16.77
CA VAL A 239 39.62 7.62 -17.35
C VAL A 239 39.65 6.10 -17.18
N VAL A 240 40.78 5.44 -17.41
CA VAL A 240 40.94 4.00 -17.19
C VAL A 240 40.75 3.63 -15.73
N ASN A 241 41.26 4.44 -14.80
CA ASN A 241 41.07 4.23 -13.37
C ASN A 241 39.63 4.44 -12.93
N SER A 242 38.92 5.45 -13.47
CA SER A 242 37.48 5.63 -13.22
C SER A 242 36.63 4.52 -13.87
N MET A 243 37.03 4.00 -15.04
CA MET A 243 36.41 2.81 -15.65
C MET A 243 36.59 1.56 -14.78
N LYS A 244 37.80 1.32 -14.23
CA LYS A 244 38.04 0.22 -13.28
C LYS A 244 37.16 0.35 -12.03
N ALA A 245 37.02 1.56 -11.47
CA ALA A 245 36.10 1.81 -10.35
C ALA A 245 34.64 1.50 -10.73
N ASN A 246 34.20 1.92 -11.92
CA ASN A 246 32.86 1.60 -12.43
C ASN A 246 32.65 0.09 -12.62
N THR A 247 33.64 -0.66 -13.09
CA THR A 247 33.54 -2.13 -13.17
C THR A 247 33.38 -2.78 -11.79
N GLY A 248 34.06 -2.25 -10.76
CA GLY A 248 33.89 -2.71 -9.38
C GLY A 248 32.49 -2.42 -8.82
N LEU A 249 31.95 -1.23 -9.10
CA LEU A 249 30.57 -0.88 -8.73
C LEU A 249 29.54 -1.77 -9.45
N VAL A 250 29.77 -2.12 -10.72
CA VAL A 250 28.91 -3.04 -11.47
C VAL A 250 28.92 -4.44 -10.84
N SER A 251 30.07 -4.93 -10.38
CA SER A 251 30.16 -6.20 -9.64
C SER A 251 29.37 -6.16 -8.33
N GLN A 252 29.49 -5.08 -7.55
CA GLN A 252 28.71 -4.89 -6.31
C GLN A 252 27.20 -4.85 -6.58
N ILE A 253 26.78 -4.17 -7.66
CA ILE A 253 25.37 -4.14 -8.08
C ILE A 253 24.86 -5.54 -8.43
N ASN A 254 25.68 -6.36 -9.10
CA ASN A 254 25.31 -7.72 -9.45
C ASN A 254 25.22 -8.63 -8.22
N GLU A 255 26.12 -8.48 -7.25
CA GLU A 255 26.03 -9.15 -5.94
C GLU A 255 24.75 -8.78 -5.20
N LEU A 256 24.44 -7.49 -5.09
CA LEU A 256 23.22 -7.01 -4.44
C LEU A 256 21.95 -7.51 -5.16
N LYS A 257 21.97 -7.61 -6.49
CA LYS A 257 20.87 -8.20 -7.25
C LYS A 257 20.68 -9.68 -6.93
N LEU A 258 21.77 -10.43 -6.76
CA LEU A 258 21.72 -11.84 -6.39
C LEU A 258 21.16 -12.01 -4.97
N GLU A 259 21.60 -11.16 -4.02
CA GLU A 259 21.10 -11.16 -2.64
C GLU A 259 19.61 -10.81 -2.58
N ILE A 260 19.15 -9.81 -3.36
CA ILE A 260 17.72 -9.48 -3.46
C ILE A 260 16.91 -10.64 -4.03
N ALA A 261 17.43 -11.37 -5.02
CA ALA A 261 16.76 -12.54 -5.57
C ALA A 261 16.62 -13.66 -4.52
N ASP A 262 17.68 -13.89 -3.74
CA ASP A 262 17.67 -14.89 -2.67
C ASP A 262 16.70 -14.53 -1.54
N LEU A 263 16.68 -13.26 -1.12
CA LEU A 263 15.72 -12.77 -0.13
C LEU A 263 14.28 -12.89 -0.61
N LYS A 264 14.01 -12.65 -1.91
CA LYS A 264 12.68 -12.88 -2.50
C LYS A 264 12.29 -14.36 -2.47
N ASN A 265 13.20 -15.27 -2.81
CA ASN A 265 12.93 -16.71 -2.74
C ASN A 265 12.64 -17.15 -1.30
N GLN A 266 13.39 -16.64 -0.32
CA GLN A 266 13.13 -16.90 1.09
C GLN A 266 11.76 -16.38 1.54
N LEU A 267 11.31 -15.23 1.03
CA LEU A 267 9.98 -14.69 1.30
C LEU A 267 8.88 -15.61 0.76
N ILE A 268 9.00 -16.05 -0.50
CA ILE A 268 8.05 -16.99 -1.13
C ILE A 268 7.94 -18.28 -0.31
N MET A 269 9.06 -18.83 0.17
CA MET A 269 9.06 -20.03 1.01
C MET A 269 8.38 -19.79 2.37
N LYS A 270 8.54 -18.60 2.96
CA LYS A 270 7.84 -18.24 4.21
C LYS A 270 6.33 -18.08 4.00
N ASP A 271 5.91 -17.51 2.89
CA ASP A 271 4.49 -17.34 2.56
C ASP A 271 3.80 -18.71 2.36
N ALA A 272 4.44 -19.63 1.64
CA ALA A 272 3.95 -21.00 1.51
C ALA A 272 3.82 -21.73 2.87
N LEU A 273 4.77 -21.48 3.78
CA LEU A 273 4.72 -22.03 5.14
C LEU A 273 3.56 -21.42 5.96
N LEU A 274 3.29 -20.13 5.79
CA LEU A 274 2.18 -19.44 6.46
C LEU A 274 0.83 -19.98 5.98
N GLU A 275 0.65 -20.18 4.69
CA GLU A 275 -0.55 -20.79 4.11
C GLU A 275 -0.79 -22.21 4.69
N GLY A 276 0.27 -23.01 4.79
CA GLY A 276 0.23 -24.32 5.46
C GLY A 276 -0.21 -24.23 6.93
N LYS A 277 0.24 -23.21 7.68
CA LYS A 277 -0.20 -23.00 9.07
C LYS A 277 -1.64 -22.52 9.16
N GLU A 278 -2.11 -21.67 8.25
CA GLU A 278 -3.50 -21.20 8.21
C GLU A 278 -4.48 -22.35 7.99
N THR A 279 -4.17 -23.28 7.09
CA THR A 279 -5.01 -24.47 6.89
C THR A 279 -5.09 -25.35 8.14
N GLN A 280 -3.96 -25.52 8.85
CA GLN A 280 -3.94 -26.23 10.13
C GLN A 280 -4.78 -25.53 11.21
N ILE A 281 -4.71 -24.20 11.27
CA ILE A 281 -5.53 -23.39 12.20
C ILE A 281 -7.02 -23.55 11.86
N SER A 282 -7.40 -23.47 10.59
CA SER A 282 -8.78 -23.68 10.13
C SER A 282 -9.31 -25.06 10.54
N ASN A 283 -8.51 -26.11 10.37
CA ASN A 283 -8.89 -27.46 10.79
C ASN A 283 -9.04 -27.58 12.31
N LYS A 284 -8.13 -26.97 13.10
CA LYS A 284 -8.25 -26.93 14.56
C LYS A 284 -9.50 -26.16 15.02
N ILE A 285 -9.85 -25.06 14.37
CA ILE A 285 -11.07 -24.29 14.66
C ILE A 285 -12.32 -25.16 14.42
N LYS A 286 -12.39 -25.88 13.30
CA LYS A 286 -13.49 -26.81 13.00
C LYS A 286 -13.63 -27.89 14.07
N LEU A 287 -12.50 -28.49 14.48
CA LEU A 287 -12.50 -29.50 15.54
C LEU A 287 -12.96 -28.92 16.90
N ASN A 288 -12.48 -27.73 17.25
CA ASN A 288 -12.87 -27.06 18.49
C ASN A 288 -14.38 -26.74 18.53
N ASN A 289 -14.96 -26.31 17.41
CA ASN A 289 -16.40 -26.09 17.30
C ASN A 289 -17.19 -27.40 17.47
N LYS A 290 -16.70 -28.51 16.92
CA LYS A 290 -17.32 -29.83 17.13
C LYS A 290 -17.28 -30.24 18.60
N LEU A 291 -16.13 -30.11 19.25
CA LEU A 291 -15.96 -30.43 20.67
C LEU A 291 -16.83 -29.55 21.56
N LYS A 292 -16.97 -28.25 21.25
CA LYS A 292 -17.89 -27.35 21.98
C LYS A 292 -19.34 -27.81 21.91
N LYS A 293 -19.79 -28.28 20.74
CA LYS A 293 -21.14 -28.81 20.56
C LYS A 293 -21.35 -30.09 21.37
N GLU A 294 -20.41 -31.03 21.30
CA GLU A 294 -20.45 -32.26 22.10
C GLU A 294 -20.45 -31.97 23.61
N ASN A 295 -19.66 -30.98 24.05
CA ASN A 295 -19.62 -30.59 25.46
C ASN A 295 -20.95 -29.99 25.92
N SER A 296 -21.58 -29.13 25.10
CA SER A 296 -22.93 -28.61 25.36
C SER A 296 -23.97 -29.73 25.45
N ASP A 297 -23.91 -30.72 24.57
CA ASP A 297 -24.83 -31.86 24.58
C ASP A 297 -24.64 -32.72 25.85
N LEU A 298 -23.39 -32.93 26.29
CA LEU A 298 -23.08 -33.62 27.53
C LEU A 298 -23.55 -32.84 28.76
N GLU A 299 -23.35 -31.53 28.80
CA GLU A 299 -23.86 -30.66 29.87
C GLU A 299 -25.39 -30.74 29.97
N HIS A 300 -26.11 -30.72 28.85
CA HIS A 300 -27.56 -30.92 28.82
C HIS A 300 -27.97 -32.28 29.38
N LYS A 301 -27.28 -33.36 28.98
CA LYS A 301 -27.54 -34.71 29.53
C LYS A 301 -27.26 -34.79 31.03
N LEU A 302 -26.18 -34.18 31.51
CA LEU A 302 -25.86 -34.12 32.93
C LEU A 302 -26.89 -33.33 33.74
N ARG A 303 -27.38 -32.21 33.21
CA ARG A 303 -28.49 -31.46 33.83
C ARG A 303 -29.75 -32.31 33.93
N PHE A 304 -30.09 -33.03 32.86
CA PHE A 304 -31.24 -33.94 32.86
C PHE A 304 -31.10 -35.05 33.93
N ILE A 305 -29.96 -35.72 33.99
CA ILE A 305 -29.69 -36.75 35.01
C ILE A 305 -29.74 -36.15 36.42
N SER A 306 -29.15 -34.97 36.62
CA SER A 306 -29.18 -34.28 37.91
C SER A 306 -30.61 -33.95 38.33
N GLN A 307 -31.46 -33.51 37.40
CA GLN A 307 -32.86 -33.21 37.67
C GLN A 307 -33.66 -34.48 38.00
N VAL A 308 -33.40 -35.60 37.33
CA VAL A 308 -34.00 -36.91 37.65
C VAL A 308 -33.60 -37.36 39.06
N ILE A 309 -32.33 -37.25 39.44
CA ILE A 309 -31.85 -37.60 40.79
C ILE A 309 -32.48 -36.71 41.87
N VAL A 310 -32.64 -35.41 41.59
CA VAL A 310 -33.32 -34.49 42.52
C VAL A 310 -34.79 -34.85 42.66
N SER A 311 -35.45 -35.23 41.56
CA SER A 311 -36.86 -35.65 41.60
C SER A 311 -37.09 -36.99 42.29
N SER A 312 -36.15 -37.94 42.18
CA SER A 312 -36.27 -39.25 42.85
C SER A 312 -36.02 -39.19 44.36
N LYS A 313 -35.23 -38.22 44.84
CA LYS A 313 -35.09 -37.93 46.28
C LYS A 313 -36.37 -37.39 46.94
N VAL A 314 -37.33 -36.89 46.17
CA VAL A 314 -38.59 -36.30 46.68
C VAL A 314 -39.70 -37.36 46.86
N VAL A 315 -39.50 -38.61 46.44
CA VAL A 315 -40.55 -39.65 46.44
C VAL A 315 -40.56 -40.54 47.69
N ASP A 316 -39.64 -40.36 48.63
CA ASP A 316 -39.72 -41.03 49.93
C ASP A 316 -40.47 -40.15 50.94
N ASN A 317 -41.81 -40.17 50.88
CA ASN A 317 -42.67 -40.48 52.02
C ASN A 317 -44.17 -40.22 51.73
N THR A 318 -44.96 -41.22 52.13
CA THR A 318 -46.40 -41.20 52.48
C THR A 318 -47.48 -41.22 51.37
N GLN A 319 -48.11 -42.41 51.30
CA GLN A 319 -49.55 -42.71 51.14
C GLN A 319 -50.09 -43.26 49.80
N ILE A 320 -50.90 -44.31 50.02
CA ILE A 320 -51.59 -45.23 49.12
C ILE A 320 -52.71 -44.53 48.34
N GLY A 321 -52.87 -44.85 47.05
CA GLY A 321 -54.04 -44.45 46.27
C GLY A 321 -54.02 -44.97 44.84
N SER A 322 -54.86 -45.97 44.57
CA SER A 322 -55.17 -46.54 43.25
C SER A 322 -55.43 -45.49 42.16
N ARG A 323 -54.83 -45.65 40.97
CA ARG A 323 -55.49 -45.50 39.65
C ARG A 323 -54.54 -45.76 38.46
N ASP A 324 -55.00 -46.66 37.60
CA ASP A 324 -54.71 -46.84 36.16
C ASP A 324 -53.29 -46.62 35.65
N THR A 325 -52.58 -47.74 35.44
CA THR A 325 -51.36 -47.77 34.63
C THR A 325 -51.70 -47.56 33.15
N LYS A 326 -51.72 -46.31 32.67
CA LYS A 326 -51.54 -46.06 31.24
C LYS A 326 -50.12 -46.45 30.84
N LYS A 327 -50.01 -47.45 29.98
CA LYS A 327 -48.74 -48.02 29.51
C LYS A 327 -48.17 -47.09 28.43
N TYR A 328 -47.11 -46.35 28.74
CA TYR A 328 -46.41 -45.51 27.78
C TYR A 328 -45.32 -46.32 27.08
N ILE A 329 -45.32 -46.33 25.75
CA ILE A 329 -44.25 -46.95 24.95
C ILE A 329 -43.47 -45.83 24.27
N LEU A 330 -42.18 -45.74 24.57
CA LEU A 330 -41.25 -44.80 23.95
C LEU A 330 -40.88 -45.28 22.54
N LYS A 331 -41.36 -44.57 21.52
CA LYS A 331 -40.79 -44.63 20.17
C LYS A 331 -40.42 -43.22 19.73
N ASN A 332 -39.14 -43.04 19.38
CA ASN A 332 -38.60 -41.83 18.74
C ASN A 332 -38.84 -40.50 19.49
N GLY A 333 -38.81 -40.52 20.83
CA GLY A 333 -38.61 -39.30 21.62
C GLY A 333 -39.83 -38.38 21.79
N VAL A 334 -41.03 -38.78 21.39
CA VAL A 334 -42.28 -38.07 21.71
C VAL A 334 -43.23 -39.03 22.44
N ILE A 335 -43.83 -38.57 23.53
CA ILE A 335 -44.77 -39.36 24.33
C ILE A 335 -46.18 -39.14 23.75
N GLU A 336 -46.77 -40.16 23.14
CA GLU A 336 -48.20 -40.17 22.81
C GLU A 336 -48.95 -41.08 23.78
N THR A 337 -50.12 -40.61 24.22
CA THR A 337 -51.07 -41.35 25.06
C THR A 337 -52.02 -42.15 24.18
N ASN A 338 -52.31 -43.41 24.55
CA ASN A 338 -53.61 -44.00 24.18
C ASN A 338 -54.75 -43.38 25.01
#